data_AF-A0A940KRJ5-F1
#
_entry.id   AF-A0A940KRJ5-F1
#
_cell.length_a   1.000
_cell.length_b   1.000
_cell.length_c   1.000
_cell.angle_alpha   90.00
_cell.angle_beta   90.00
_cell.angle_gamma   90.00
#
_symmetry.space_group_name_H-M   'P 1'
#
loop_
_entity.id
_entity.type
_entity.pdbx_description
1 polymer ?
#
loop_
_entity_poly.entity_id
_entity_poly.type
_entity_poly.pdbx_seq_one_letter_code
_entity_poly.pdbx_strand_id
1 'polypeptide(L)'
;MCMLVVMAFSSIRPARSFNVNKQLTYTDRQVKRTLAKLGDTCLVPRSMNADQASWHKVNKHDWTSGFWPGILWYNYEYTKDEKIKQQAIRFTECLESLSDPKTGGDHDLGFQLFSSYGNAYRLTGDERYKRIIISGANKLAKLYNPKVGTILSWPVMVKKMGWPHNTIIDNMMNIEMLFWASKNGGDKKLYDVAVDHAKKTMQYQFRPDGSSYHVAVYDTIDGHFIKGVTNQGFGDNTMWARGQAWGIYGFTMSYRETKDTSFLR
;
A
#
# COMPACT_ATOMS: atom_id res chain seq x y z
N MET A 1 -62.64 -3.24 -29.27
CA MET A 1 -61.34 -2.70 -28.81
C MET A 1 -60.64 -3.80 -28.04
N CYS A 2 -59.73 -4.54 -28.69
CA CYS A 2 -59.05 -5.70 -28.10
C CYS A 2 -57.89 -5.20 -27.22
N MET A 3 -57.95 -5.45 -25.92
CA MET A 3 -56.90 -5.06 -24.97
C MET A 3 -55.87 -6.20 -24.91
N LEU A 4 -54.72 -6.01 -25.56
CA LEU A 4 -53.58 -6.92 -25.46
C LEU A 4 -52.91 -6.71 -24.08
N VAL A 5 -53.03 -7.71 -23.20
CA VAL A 5 -52.24 -7.77 -21.96
C VAL A 5 -50.87 -8.32 -22.33
N VAL A 6 -49.86 -7.45 -22.41
CA VAL A 6 -48.46 -7.84 -22.54
C VAL A 6 -47.96 -8.28 -21.17
N MET A 7 -47.91 -9.58 -20.91
CA MET A 7 -47.17 -10.12 -19.77
C MET A 7 -45.67 -10.02 -20.06
N ALA A 8 -45.03 -9.01 -19.47
CA ALA A 8 -43.58 -8.92 -19.44
C ALA A 8 -43.04 -9.97 -18.46
N PHE A 9 -42.61 -11.13 -18.97
CA PHE A 9 -41.79 -12.07 -18.20
C PHE A 9 -40.40 -11.45 -17.97
N SER A 10 -40.20 -10.82 -16.82
CA SER A 10 -38.85 -10.48 -16.36
C SER A 10 -38.11 -11.77 -16.03
N SER A 11 -37.30 -12.26 -16.97
CA SER A 11 -36.32 -13.30 -16.66
C SER A 11 -35.30 -12.72 -15.69
N ILE A 12 -35.42 -13.08 -14.41
CA ILE A 12 -34.36 -12.87 -13.43
C ILE A 12 -33.17 -13.70 -13.92
N ARG A 13 -32.20 -13.06 -14.59
CA ARG A 13 -30.94 -13.73 -14.91
C ARG A 13 -30.34 -14.15 -13.57
N PRO A 14 -30.07 -15.45 -13.33
CA PRO A 14 -29.41 -15.87 -12.12
C PRO A 14 -28.09 -15.11 -12.02
N ALA A 15 -27.83 -14.51 -10.85
CA ALA A 15 -26.60 -13.79 -10.59
C ALA A 15 -25.43 -14.70 -10.97
N ARG A 16 -24.61 -14.26 -11.91
CA ARG A 16 -23.45 -15.03 -12.39
C ARG A 16 -22.54 -15.26 -11.18
N SER A 17 -22.50 -16.48 -10.64
CA SER A 17 -21.69 -16.78 -9.47
C SER A 17 -20.22 -16.51 -9.80
N PHE A 18 -19.57 -15.64 -9.03
CA PHE A 18 -18.16 -15.32 -9.22
C PHE A 18 -17.31 -16.55 -8.86
N ASN A 19 -16.74 -17.22 -9.86
CA ASN A 19 -15.89 -18.39 -9.64
C ASN A 19 -14.46 -17.93 -9.27
N VAL A 20 -14.19 -17.88 -7.97
CA VAL A 20 -12.89 -17.47 -7.41
C VAL A 20 -11.75 -18.34 -7.95
N ASN A 21 -11.90 -19.66 -7.94
CA ASN A 21 -10.85 -20.60 -8.39
C ASN A 21 -10.48 -20.37 -9.86
N LYS A 22 -11.47 -20.11 -10.72
CA LYS A 22 -11.21 -19.75 -12.12
C LYS A 22 -10.35 -18.50 -12.25
N GLN A 23 -10.59 -17.48 -11.43
CA GLN A 23 -9.79 -16.25 -11.44
C GLN A 23 -8.38 -16.49 -10.90
N LEU A 24 -8.22 -17.26 -9.82
CA LEU A 24 -6.90 -17.59 -9.27
C LEU A 24 -6.06 -18.42 -10.25
N THR A 25 -6.66 -19.40 -10.94
CA THR A 25 -5.99 -20.14 -12.02
C THR A 25 -5.62 -19.24 -13.21
N TYR A 26 -6.46 -18.26 -13.54
CA TYR A 26 -6.11 -17.27 -14.55
C TYR A 26 -4.89 -16.43 -14.10
N THR A 27 -4.87 -15.96 -12.85
CA THR A 27 -3.76 -15.20 -12.27
C THR A 27 -2.45 -15.99 -12.28
N ASP A 28 -2.45 -17.27 -11.90
CA ASP A 28 -1.24 -18.13 -11.95
C ASP A 28 -0.65 -18.20 -13.36
N ARG A 29 -1.50 -18.39 -14.39
CA ARG A 29 -1.03 -18.37 -15.79
C ARG A 29 -0.41 -17.02 -16.17
N GLN A 30 -0.98 -15.92 -15.71
CA GLN A 30 -0.45 -14.58 -15.99
C GLN A 30 0.87 -14.31 -15.24
N VAL A 31 1.02 -14.83 -14.02
CA VAL A 31 2.28 -14.80 -13.26
C VAL A 31 3.37 -15.56 -14.02
N LYS A 32 3.10 -16.80 -14.44
CA LYS A 32 4.04 -17.63 -15.21
C LYS A 32 4.47 -16.97 -16.52
N ARG A 33 3.53 -16.37 -17.26
CA ARG A 33 3.82 -15.60 -18.49
C ARG A 33 4.68 -14.36 -18.21
N THR A 34 4.47 -13.71 -17.07
CA THR A 34 5.26 -12.54 -16.68
C THR A 34 6.68 -12.95 -16.28
N LEU A 35 6.85 -13.99 -15.48
CA LEU A 35 8.18 -14.54 -15.11
C LEU A 35 9.00 -14.90 -16.35
N ALA A 36 8.39 -15.54 -17.35
CA ALA A 36 9.04 -15.87 -18.61
C ALA A 36 9.58 -14.63 -19.39
N LYS A 37 9.05 -13.43 -19.12
CA LYS A 37 9.48 -12.17 -19.78
C LYS A 37 10.48 -11.37 -18.95
N LEU A 38 10.64 -11.63 -17.65
CA LEU A 38 11.50 -10.82 -16.78
C LEU A 38 12.98 -11.22 -16.89
N GLY A 39 13.28 -12.50 -17.16
CA GLY A 39 14.66 -13.01 -17.23
C GLY A 39 15.35 -13.00 -15.86
N ASP A 40 16.68 -13.06 -15.85
CA ASP A 40 17.49 -13.02 -14.62
C ASP A 40 17.88 -11.57 -14.25
N THR A 41 17.03 -10.93 -13.45
CA THR A 41 17.15 -9.51 -13.05
C THR A 41 16.38 -9.24 -11.75
N CYS A 42 16.75 -8.15 -11.08
CA CYS A 42 15.97 -7.57 -9.98
C CYS A 42 14.97 -6.51 -10.42
N LEU A 43 14.82 -6.26 -11.73
CA LEU A 43 13.79 -5.35 -12.25
C LEU A 43 12.40 -6.03 -12.19
N VAL A 44 11.41 -5.31 -11.68
CA VAL A 44 10.03 -5.82 -11.49
C VAL A 44 9.04 -5.15 -12.45
N PRO A 45 7.97 -5.84 -12.87
CA PRO A 45 6.95 -5.26 -13.73
C PRO A 45 6.12 -4.22 -12.96
N ARG A 46 5.92 -3.03 -13.56
CA ARG A 46 5.14 -1.93 -12.97
C ARG A 46 3.87 -1.62 -13.76
N SER A 47 4.00 -1.44 -15.07
CA SER A 47 2.89 -1.03 -15.94
C SER A 47 3.12 -1.49 -17.37
N MET A 48 2.08 -1.39 -18.20
CA MET A 48 2.12 -1.66 -19.63
C MET A 48 1.20 -0.65 -20.30
N ASN A 49 1.68 0.03 -21.35
CA ASN A 49 0.82 0.89 -22.15
C ASN A 49 -0.16 0.03 -22.95
N ALA A 50 -1.34 0.58 -23.27
CA ALA A 50 -2.44 -0.19 -23.88
C ALA A 50 -2.07 -0.83 -25.24
N ASP A 51 -1.11 -0.22 -25.95
CA ASP A 51 -0.59 -0.62 -27.26
C ASP A 51 0.66 -1.51 -27.19
N GLN A 52 1.16 -1.80 -25.99
CA GLN A 52 2.39 -2.56 -25.79
C GLN A 52 2.12 -3.96 -25.22
N ALA A 53 3.02 -4.89 -25.53
CA ALA A 53 3.01 -6.26 -25.00
C ALA A 53 4.16 -6.54 -24.03
N SER A 54 4.96 -5.53 -23.69
CA SER A 54 6.11 -5.61 -22.80
C SER A 54 5.90 -4.77 -21.54
N TRP A 55 6.43 -5.26 -20.41
CA TRP A 55 6.34 -4.55 -19.15
C TRP A 55 7.29 -3.35 -19.15
N HIS A 56 6.80 -2.19 -18.75
CA HIS A 56 7.63 -1.17 -18.13
C HIS A 56 8.12 -1.71 -16.80
N LYS A 57 9.43 -1.89 -16.68
CA LYS A 57 10.07 -2.47 -15.49
C LYS A 57 10.72 -1.38 -14.66
N VAL A 58 10.77 -1.57 -13.36
CA VAL A 58 11.39 -0.64 -12.41
C VAL A 58 12.36 -1.33 -11.48
N ASN A 59 13.28 -0.56 -10.92
CA ASN A 59 14.23 -1.04 -9.92
C ASN A 59 13.64 -0.94 -8.51
N LYS A 60 14.41 -1.40 -7.52
CA LYS A 60 14.03 -1.43 -6.10
C LYS A 60 13.60 -0.09 -5.51
N HIS A 61 14.09 1.03 -6.02
CA HIS A 61 13.79 2.38 -5.49
C HIS A 61 12.43 2.92 -5.93
N ASP A 62 11.75 2.24 -6.84
CA ASP A 62 10.36 2.58 -7.16
C ASP A 62 9.45 2.13 -6.01
N TRP A 63 8.47 2.96 -5.63
CA TRP A 63 7.51 2.65 -4.56
C TRP A 63 6.70 1.38 -4.81
N THR A 64 6.55 0.98 -6.09
CA THR A 64 5.84 -0.23 -6.49
C THR A 64 6.66 -1.51 -6.37
N SER A 65 7.93 -1.43 -5.99
CA SER A 65 8.88 -2.54 -6.12
C SER A 65 8.53 -3.77 -5.27
N GLY A 66 7.81 -3.57 -4.16
CA GLY A 66 7.35 -4.65 -3.27
C GLY A 66 6.12 -5.42 -3.74
N PHE A 67 5.35 -4.88 -4.69
CA PHE A 67 4.08 -5.51 -5.10
C PHE A 67 4.29 -6.79 -5.90
N TRP A 68 5.27 -6.82 -6.80
CA TRP A 68 5.55 -8.02 -7.59
C TRP A 68 5.94 -9.23 -6.73
N PRO A 69 6.96 -9.17 -5.85
CA PRO A 69 7.22 -10.27 -4.92
C PRO A 69 6.02 -10.59 -4.03
N GLY A 70 5.22 -9.61 -3.60
CA GLY A 70 3.97 -9.86 -2.87
C GLY A 70 2.95 -10.69 -3.66
N ILE A 71 2.76 -10.39 -4.95
CA ILE A 71 1.92 -11.17 -5.87
C ILE A 71 2.45 -12.61 -5.99
N LEU A 72 3.77 -12.79 -6.09
CA LEU A 72 4.38 -14.12 -6.16
C LEU A 72 4.13 -14.93 -4.88
N TRP A 73 4.22 -14.30 -3.70
CA TRP A 73 3.91 -14.95 -2.43
C TRP A 73 2.43 -15.35 -2.33
N TYR A 74 1.50 -14.50 -2.73
CA TYR A 74 0.07 -14.87 -2.79
C TYR A 74 -0.19 -15.99 -3.80
N ASN A 75 0.49 -15.98 -4.96
CA ASN A 75 0.35 -17.06 -5.93
C ASN A 75 0.92 -18.38 -5.40
N TYR A 76 2.05 -18.36 -4.68
CA TYR A 76 2.58 -19.53 -4.00
C TYR A 76 1.62 -20.04 -2.92
N GLU A 77 1.05 -19.14 -2.13
CA GLU A 77 0.09 -19.51 -1.08
C GLU A 77 -1.12 -20.27 -1.63
N TYR A 78 -1.61 -19.86 -2.81
CA TYR A 78 -2.69 -20.54 -3.53
C TYR A 78 -2.24 -21.86 -4.21
N THR A 79 -1.16 -21.84 -4.99
CA THR A 79 -0.77 -22.96 -5.86
C THR A 79 0.09 -24.01 -5.19
N LYS A 80 0.80 -23.65 -4.12
CA LYS A 80 1.91 -24.40 -3.53
C LYS A 80 3.03 -24.76 -4.52
N ASP A 81 3.17 -24.01 -5.61
CA ASP A 81 4.20 -24.23 -6.63
C ASP A 81 5.58 -23.75 -6.12
N GLU A 82 6.48 -24.68 -5.83
CA GLU A 82 7.82 -24.36 -5.31
C GLU A 82 8.68 -23.55 -6.30
N LYS A 83 8.42 -23.61 -7.61
CA LYS A 83 9.13 -22.73 -8.56
C LYS A 83 8.69 -21.27 -8.39
N ILE A 84 7.40 -21.04 -8.11
CA ILE A 84 6.89 -19.70 -7.80
C ILE A 84 7.48 -19.20 -6.49
N LYS A 85 7.59 -20.06 -5.47
CA LYS A 85 8.26 -19.72 -4.20
C LYS A 85 9.71 -19.28 -4.41
N GLN A 86 10.48 -20.01 -5.21
CA GLN A 86 11.88 -19.65 -5.51
C GLN A 86 11.97 -18.26 -6.16
N GLN A 87 11.05 -17.93 -7.08
CA GLN A 87 10.99 -16.60 -7.68
C GLN A 87 10.55 -15.54 -6.66
N ALA A 88 9.59 -15.85 -5.78
CA ALA A 88 9.15 -14.95 -4.71
C ALA A 88 10.32 -14.58 -3.78
N ILE A 89 11.13 -15.58 -3.38
CA ILE A 89 12.35 -15.38 -2.59
C ILE A 89 13.33 -14.46 -3.35
N ARG A 90 13.67 -14.80 -4.60
CA ARG A 90 14.63 -14.02 -5.41
C ARG A 90 14.24 -12.54 -5.49
N PHE A 91 13.00 -12.24 -5.87
CA PHE A 91 12.54 -10.86 -6.00
C PHE A 91 12.37 -10.14 -4.65
N THR A 92 12.06 -10.85 -3.57
CA THR A 92 12.02 -10.28 -2.21
C THR A 92 13.42 -9.86 -1.77
N GLU A 93 14.41 -10.74 -1.93
CA GLU A 93 15.78 -10.51 -1.48
C GLU A 93 16.48 -9.37 -2.26
N CYS A 94 16.07 -9.10 -3.51
CA CYS A 94 16.49 -7.90 -4.26
C CYS A 94 16.20 -6.55 -3.55
N LEU A 95 15.26 -6.53 -2.61
CA LEU A 95 14.82 -5.31 -1.90
C LEU A 95 15.54 -5.10 -0.55
N GLU A 96 16.43 -6.01 -0.11
CA GLU A 96 17.03 -6.00 1.24
C GLU A 96 17.65 -4.65 1.62
N SER A 97 18.41 -4.06 0.68
CA SER A 97 19.13 -2.80 0.88
C SER A 97 18.24 -1.60 1.20
N LEU A 98 16.92 -1.67 0.91
CA LEU A 98 16.00 -0.58 1.25
C LEU A 98 15.85 -0.41 2.77
N SER A 99 16.10 -1.48 3.53
CA SER A 99 16.07 -1.49 4.99
C SER A 99 17.33 -0.91 5.65
N ASP A 100 18.39 -0.63 4.88
CA ASP A 100 19.66 -0.11 5.41
C ASP A 100 19.45 1.29 6.04
N PRO A 101 19.68 1.45 7.36
CA PRO A 101 19.47 2.71 8.06
C PRO A 101 20.41 3.85 7.63
N LYS A 102 21.47 3.55 6.85
CA LYS A 102 22.43 4.52 6.32
C LYS A 102 21.98 5.18 5.02
N THR A 103 20.98 4.62 4.35
CA THR A 103 20.45 5.17 3.10
C THR A 103 19.30 6.14 3.37
N GLY A 104 19.00 7.03 2.42
CA GLY A 104 17.93 8.01 2.54
C GLY A 104 16.57 7.38 2.87
N GLY A 105 15.75 8.10 3.64
CA GLY A 105 14.39 7.69 4.00
C GLY A 105 13.45 7.68 2.79
N ASP A 106 12.53 6.73 2.78
CA ASP A 106 11.43 6.63 1.83
C ASP A 106 10.15 6.32 2.63
N HIS A 107 9.10 7.08 2.38
CA HIS A 107 7.81 6.89 3.03
C HIS A 107 7.06 5.63 2.55
N ASP A 108 7.44 5.07 1.39
CA ASP A 108 6.81 3.90 0.77
C ASP A 108 7.46 2.57 1.19
N LEU A 109 8.30 2.58 2.23
CA LEU A 109 8.96 1.37 2.74
C LEU A 109 7.97 0.29 3.17
N GLY A 110 6.76 0.64 3.61
CA GLY A 110 5.71 -0.33 3.91
C GLY A 110 5.26 -1.06 2.66
N PHE A 111 4.97 -0.36 1.56
CA PHE A 111 4.68 -0.99 0.28
C PHE A 111 5.83 -1.84 -0.23
N GLN A 112 7.06 -1.34 -0.16
CA GLN A 112 8.24 -2.02 -0.70
C GLN A 112 8.61 -3.26 0.12
N LEU A 113 8.74 -3.14 1.44
CA LEU A 113 9.23 -4.19 2.32
C LEU A 113 8.12 -5.04 2.94
N PHE A 114 7.02 -4.45 3.39
CA PHE A 114 5.99 -5.22 4.09
C PHE A 114 5.12 -6.05 3.13
N SER A 115 4.86 -5.56 1.91
CA SER A 115 4.23 -6.38 0.87
C SER A 115 5.10 -7.56 0.41
N SER A 116 6.42 -7.46 0.55
CA SER A 116 7.40 -8.47 0.12
C SER A 116 7.88 -9.33 1.29
N TYR A 117 8.81 -8.82 2.10
CA TYR A 117 9.34 -9.48 3.30
C TYR A 117 8.28 -9.84 4.33
N GLY A 118 7.23 -9.02 4.49
CA GLY A 118 6.12 -9.35 5.39
C GLY A 118 5.41 -10.64 5.00
N ASN A 119 5.10 -10.79 3.70
CA ASN A 119 4.54 -12.04 3.17
C ASN A 119 5.54 -13.21 3.19
N ALA A 120 6.81 -12.94 2.91
CA ALA A 120 7.87 -13.95 3.00
C ALA A 120 7.94 -14.54 4.43
N TYR A 121 8.06 -13.68 5.45
CA TYR A 121 8.10 -14.11 6.85
C TYR A 121 6.82 -14.87 7.24
N ARG A 122 5.64 -14.37 6.87
CA ARG A 122 4.36 -15.00 7.16
C ARG A 122 4.26 -16.44 6.65
N LEU A 123 4.87 -16.72 5.48
CA LEU A 123 4.78 -18.01 4.82
C LEU A 123 5.97 -18.95 5.10
N THR A 124 7.12 -18.42 5.53
CA THR A 124 8.33 -19.24 5.74
C THR A 124 8.80 -19.30 7.19
N GLY A 125 8.45 -18.32 8.03
CA GLY A 125 8.97 -18.18 9.38
C GLY A 125 10.47 -17.83 9.48
N ASP A 126 11.12 -17.45 8.37
CA ASP A 126 12.55 -17.12 8.38
C ASP A 126 12.83 -15.82 9.15
N GLU A 127 13.43 -15.95 10.34
CA GLU A 127 13.74 -14.82 11.24
C GLU A 127 14.68 -13.77 10.60
N ARG A 128 15.39 -14.07 9.51
CA ARG A 128 16.11 -13.04 8.73
C ARG A 128 15.15 -11.99 8.19
N TYR A 129 14.00 -12.40 7.65
CA TYR A 129 13.02 -11.49 7.06
C TYR A 129 12.38 -10.58 8.11
N LYS A 130 12.10 -11.10 9.30
CA LYS A 130 11.63 -10.29 10.44
C LYS A 130 12.62 -9.17 10.80
N ARG A 131 13.93 -9.45 10.82
CA ARG A 131 14.95 -8.42 11.09
C ARG A 131 14.93 -7.30 10.04
N ILE A 132 14.77 -7.66 8.76
CA ILE A 132 14.64 -6.69 7.66
C ILE A 132 13.39 -5.82 7.83
N ILE A 133 12.25 -6.41 8.18
CA ILE A 133 11.00 -5.67 8.42
C ILE A 133 11.18 -4.67 9.58
N ILE A 134 11.77 -5.09 10.70
CA ILE A 134 12.00 -4.22 11.86
C ILE A 134 12.97 -3.08 11.50
N SER A 135 14.05 -3.37 10.76
CA SER A 135 14.96 -2.33 10.28
C SER A 135 14.26 -1.32 9.36
N GLY A 136 13.43 -1.81 8.44
CA GLY A 136 12.58 -0.98 7.57
C GLY A 136 11.60 -0.10 8.35
N ALA A 137 10.94 -0.66 9.37
CA ALA A 137 10.04 0.07 10.25
C ALA A 137 10.75 1.21 11.01
N ASN A 138 11.92 0.92 11.60
CA ASN A 138 12.73 1.92 12.28
C ASN A 138 13.19 3.02 11.32
N LYS A 139 13.54 2.66 10.08
CA LYS A 139 13.93 3.63 9.04
C LYS A 139 12.76 4.51 8.62
N LEU A 140 11.57 3.94 8.39
CA LEU A 140 10.36 4.69 8.08
C LEU A 140 9.99 5.67 9.21
N ALA A 141 10.08 5.21 10.47
CA ALA A 141 9.76 6.04 11.63
C ALA A 141 10.67 7.27 11.79
N LYS A 142 11.87 7.31 11.18
CA LYS A 142 12.72 8.52 11.16
C LYS A 142 12.07 9.70 10.43
N LEU A 143 11.07 9.46 9.58
CA LEU A 143 10.30 10.50 8.88
C LEU A 143 9.15 11.06 9.73
N TYR A 144 8.89 10.51 10.92
CA TYR A 144 7.87 11.02 11.84
C TYR A 144 8.28 12.37 12.44
N ASN A 145 7.37 13.33 12.41
CA ASN A 145 7.52 14.61 13.10
C ASN A 145 6.57 14.64 14.32
N PRO A 146 7.08 14.60 15.57
CA PRO A 146 6.24 14.56 16.77
C PRO A 146 5.42 15.83 17.01
N LYS A 147 5.80 16.98 16.44
CA LYS A 147 4.98 18.20 16.53
C LYS A 147 3.76 18.14 15.61
N VAL A 148 3.94 17.56 14.42
CA VAL A 148 2.86 17.42 13.44
C VAL A 148 1.97 16.23 13.78
N GLY A 149 2.56 15.14 14.26
CA GLY A 149 1.90 13.87 14.52
C GLY A 149 1.79 12.96 13.29
N THR A 150 2.56 13.20 12.23
CA THR A 150 2.55 12.35 11.01
C THR A 150 3.95 12.08 10.47
N ILE A 151 4.00 11.13 9.54
CA ILE A 151 5.19 10.75 8.77
C ILE A 151 5.25 11.66 7.54
N LEU A 152 6.42 12.25 7.30
CA LEU A 152 6.68 13.07 6.12
C LEU A 152 6.70 12.19 4.87
N SER A 153 5.78 12.45 3.93
CA SER A 153 5.68 11.65 2.69
C SER A 153 6.82 11.96 1.74
N TRP A 154 6.93 13.22 1.30
CA TRP A 154 7.89 13.61 0.27
C TRP A 154 8.82 14.71 0.77
N PRO A 155 10.03 14.36 1.27
CA PRO A 155 11.05 15.33 1.64
C PRO A 155 11.39 16.31 0.50
N VAL A 156 11.36 15.83 -0.75
CA VAL A 156 11.62 16.64 -1.95
C VAL A 156 10.57 17.74 -2.19
N MET A 157 9.32 17.52 -1.76
CA MET A 157 8.23 18.49 -1.94
C MET A 157 8.31 19.64 -0.94
N VAL A 158 9.06 19.49 0.16
CA VAL A 158 9.25 20.56 1.15
C VAL A 158 9.86 21.80 0.49
N LYS A 159 10.94 21.61 -0.27
CA LYS A 159 11.58 22.71 -1.01
C LYS A 159 10.82 23.05 -2.30
N LYS A 160 10.36 22.04 -3.05
CA LYS A 160 9.76 22.26 -4.37
C LYS A 160 8.42 23.00 -4.32
N MET A 161 7.60 22.73 -3.30
CA MET A 161 6.26 23.29 -3.18
C MET A 161 6.11 24.28 -2.01
N GLY A 162 7.15 24.44 -1.19
CA GLY A 162 7.08 25.22 0.04
C GLY A 162 6.14 24.61 1.09
N TRP A 163 5.96 23.28 1.08
CA TRP A 163 5.13 22.57 2.05
C TRP A 163 5.97 22.17 3.27
N PRO A 164 5.86 22.84 4.44
CA PRO A 164 6.76 22.60 5.56
C PRO A 164 6.77 21.14 6.02
N HIS A 165 5.58 20.53 6.09
CA HIS A 165 5.38 19.10 6.24
C HIS A 165 4.22 18.65 5.34
N ASN A 166 4.38 17.53 4.64
CA ASN A 166 3.33 16.95 3.78
C ASN A 166 3.08 15.49 4.14
N THR A 167 1.80 15.13 4.23
CA THR A 167 1.34 13.76 4.49
C THR A 167 0.31 13.38 3.43
N ILE A 168 0.54 12.25 2.76
CA ILE A 168 -0.38 11.70 1.76
C ILE A 168 -1.22 10.57 2.34
N ILE A 169 -2.44 10.41 1.84
CA ILE A 169 -3.36 9.37 2.33
C ILE A 169 -2.79 7.96 2.14
N ASP A 170 -1.93 7.74 1.13
CA ASP A 170 -1.21 6.49 0.86
C ASP A 170 -0.33 6.07 2.04
N ASN A 171 0.13 6.99 2.90
CA ASN A 171 0.90 6.62 4.09
C ASN A 171 0.12 5.76 5.08
N MET A 172 -1.22 5.81 5.05
CA MET A 172 -2.06 4.91 5.84
C MET A 172 -1.82 3.43 5.52
N MET A 173 -1.34 3.10 4.32
CA MET A 173 -0.97 1.74 3.96
C MET A 173 0.41 1.34 4.52
N ASN A 174 1.30 2.32 4.69
CA ASN A 174 2.68 2.09 5.09
C ASN A 174 2.84 1.87 6.61
N ILE A 175 1.93 2.42 7.42
CA ILE A 175 1.98 2.29 8.89
C ILE A 175 1.66 0.87 9.41
N GLU A 176 1.10 -0.02 8.57
CA GLU A 176 0.88 -1.42 8.94
C GLU A 176 2.21 -2.12 9.33
N MET A 177 3.30 -1.76 8.65
CA MET A 177 4.64 -2.26 8.97
C MET A 177 5.08 -1.84 10.38
N LEU A 178 4.74 -0.63 10.82
CA LEU A 178 5.08 -0.12 12.14
C LEU A 178 4.29 -0.84 13.23
N PHE A 179 2.97 -1.02 13.03
CA PHE A 179 2.14 -1.82 13.90
C PHE A 179 2.69 -3.25 14.05
N TRP A 180 3.01 -3.89 12.94
CA TRP A 180 3.56 -5.24 12.94
C TRP A 180 4.91 -5.32 13.66
N ALA A 181 5.84 -4.41 13.36
CA ALA A 181 7.17 -4.41 13.97
C ALA A 181 7.09 -4.24 15.50
N SER A 182 6.22 -3.34 15.99
CA SER A 182 6.01 -3.12 17.43
C SER A 182 5.55 -4.38 18.18
N LYS A 183 4.80 -5.26 17.51
CA LYS A 183 4.29 -6.53 18.05
C LYS A 183 5.33 -7.66 17.97
N ASN A 184 6.32 -7.54 17.08
CA ASN A 184 7.24 -8.62 16.72
C ASN A 184 8.70 -8.34 17.12
N GLY A 185 8.92 -7.59 18.20
CA GLY A 185 10.25 -7.36 18.78
C GLY A 185 10.93 -6.05 18.36
N GLY A 186 10.27 -5.20 17.58
CA GLY A 186 10.67 -3.80 17.38
C GLY A 186 10.32 -2.90 18.57
N ASP A 187 10.75 -1.65 18.50
CA ASP A 187 10.44 -0.64 19.53
C ASP A 187 8.91 -0.43 19.65
N LYS A 188 8.42 -0.35 20.89
CA LYS A 188 7.00 -0.12 21.17
C LYS A 188 6.53 1.25 20.70
N LYS A 189 7.42 2.25 20.63
CA LYS A 189 7.11 3.58 20.09
C LYS A 189 6.64 3.56 18.64
N LEU A 190 6.96 2.52 17.87
CA LEU A 190 6.47 2.35 16.49
C LEU A 190 4.94 2.24 16.46
N TYR A 191 4.32 1.68 17.50
CA TYR A 191 2.88 1.64 17.65
C TYR A 191 2.31 3.05 17.81
N ASP A 192 2.89 3.85 18.72
CA ASP A 192 2.43 5.21 18.99
C ASP A 192 2.54 6.10 17.75
N VAL A 193 3.65 6.00 17.00
CA VAL A 193 3.84 6.69 15.72
C VAL A 193 2.74 6.34 14.72
N ALA A 194 2.37 5.06 14.62
CA ALA A 194 1.33 4.61 13.70
C ALA A 194 -0.06 5.11 14.12
N VAL A 195 -0.38 5.09 15.42
CA VAL A 195 -1.64 5.60 15.97
C VAL A 195 -1.76 7.11 15.79
N ASP A 196 -0.71 7.86 16.12
CA ASP A 196 -0.67 9.32 15.96
C ASP A 196 -0.91 9.71 14.50
N HIS A 197 -0.20 9.04 13.59
CA HIS A 197 -0.37 9.24 12.15
C HIS A 197 -1.82 9.01 11.73
N ALA A 198 -2.40 7.86 12.09
CA ALA A 198 -3.77 7.52 11.73
C ALA A 198 -4.78 8.54 12.30
N LYS A 199 -4.62 8.95 13.56
CA LYS A 199 -5.51 9.94 14.20
C LYS A 199 -5.41 11.32 13.56
N LYS A 200 -4.20 11.79 13.27
CA LYS A 200 -4.00 13.09 12.59
C LYS A 200 -4.58 13.06 11.18
N THR A 201 -4.34 11.99 10.43
CA THR A 201 -4.92 11.78 9.10
C THR A 201 -6.45 11.73 9.14
N MET A 202 -7.05 11.02 10.11
CA MET A 202 -8.51 10.98 10.31
C MET A 202 -9.10 12.37 10.54
N GLN A 203 -8.42 13.20 11.33
CA GLN A 203 -8.90 14.52 11.70
C GLN A 203 -8.84 15.54 10.55
N TYR A 204 -7.81 15.49 9.70
CA TYR A 204 -7.50 16.59 8.78
C TYR A 204 -7.50 16.22 7.28
N GLN A 205 -7.44 14.95 6.90
CA GLN A 205 -7.45 14.55 5.48
C GLN A 205 -8.85 14.21 4.93
N PHE A 206 -9.90 14.34 5.73
CA PHE A 206 -11.28 14.14 5.28
C PHE A 206 -12.05 15.45 5.24
N ARG A 207 -12.88 15.59 4.21
CA ARG A 207 -13.88 16.65 4.08
C ARG A 207 -15.15 16.26 4.85
N PRO A 208 -16.05 17.21 5.15
CA PRO A 208 -17.30 16.93 5.84
C PRO A 208 -18.20 15.89 5.16
N ASP A 209 -18.05 15.69 3.85
CA ASP A 209 -18.80 14.70 3.06
C ASP A 209 -18.16 13.29 3.05
N GLY A 210 -17.06 13.08 3.78
CA GLY A 210 -16.34 11.81 3.85
C GLY A 210 -15.36 11.55 2.70
N SER A 211 -15.24 12.48 1.74
CA SER A 211 -14.21 12.40 0.71
C SER A 211 -12.85 12.83 1.24
N SER A 212 -11.77 12.17 0.81
CA SER A 212 -10.42 12.49 1.27
C SER A 212 -9.70 13.50 0.36
N TYR A 213 -8.85 14.34 0.96
CA TYR A 213 -7.75 14.98 0.24
C TYR A 213 -6.68 13.94 -0.11
N HIS A 214 -5.87 14.21 -1.14
CA HIS A 214 -4.68 13.38 -1.38
C HIS A 214 -3.60 13.75 -0.37
N VAL A 215 -3.24 15.04 -0.28
CA VAL A 215 -2.13 15.55 0.51
C VAL A 215 -2.67 16.52 1.57
N ALA A 216 -2.27 16.35 2.83
CA ALA A 216 -2.40 17.37 3.87
C ALA A 216 -1.05 18.05 4.10
N VAL A 217 -1.07 19.38 4.21
CA VAL A 217 0.09 20.21 4.50
C VAL A 217 -0.05 20.77 5.92
N TYR A 218 1.01 20.66 6.72
CA TYR A 218 1.04 21.11 8.11
C TYR A 218 2.20 22.07 8.36
N ASP A 219 2.03 22.92 9.36
CA ASP A 219 3.10 23.73 9.94
C ASP A 219 3.99 22.88 10.85
N THR A 220 5.30 23.08 10.80
CA THR A 220 6.27 22.29 11.57
C THR A 220 6.59 22.86 12.96
N ILE A 221 6.12 24.06 13.28
CA ILE A 221 6.33 24.76 14.55
C ILE A 221 5.34 24.25 15.59
N ASP A 222 4.05 24.21 15.25
CA ASP A 222 2.94 23.84 16.14
C ASP A 222 2.09 22.65 15.65
N GLY A 223 2.30 22.18 14.42
CA GLY A 223 1.58 21.04 13.85
C GLY A 223 0.18 21.35 13.34
N HIS A 224 -0.22 22.62 13.21
CA HIS A 224 -1.55 22.94 12.69
C HIS A 224 -1.67 22.60 11.21
N PHE A 225 -2.89 22.24 10.81
CA PHE A 225 -3.22 21.96 9.41
C PHE A 225 -3.31 23.27 8.63
N ILE A 226 -2.54 23.38 7.55
CA ILE A 226 -2.51 24.55 6.67
C ILE A 226 -3.54 24.39 5.56
N LYS A 227 -3.48 23.29 4.81
CA LYS A 227 -4.38 23.02 3.67
C LYS A 227 -4.35 21.58 3.19
N GLY A 228 -5.42 21.17 2.52
CA GLY A 228 -5.52 19.93 1.76
C GLY A 228 -5.39 20.22 0.26
N VAL A 229 -4.59 19.43 -0.45
CA VAL A 229 -4.32 19.58 -1.88
C VAL A 229 -4.29 18.22 -2.59
N THR A 230 -4.16 18.26 -3.91
CA THR A 230 -3.96 17.08 -4.75
C THR A 230 -2.57 17.04 -5.38
N ASN A 231 -2.08 15.83 -5.64
CA ASN A 231 -0.95 15.58 -6.53
C ASN A 231 -1.33 14.68 -7.74
N GLN A 232 -2.45 13.93 -7.67
CA GLN A 232 -2.86 12.96 -8.70
C GLN A 232 -4.35 12.97 -9.05
N GLY A 233 -5.20 13.57 -8.23
CA GLY A 233 -6.59 13.86 -8.57
C GLY A 233 -6.72 15.06 -9.52
N PHE A 234 -7.90 15.22 -10.12
CA PHE A 234 -8.17 16.27 -11.10
C PHE A 234 -7.99 17.69 -10.54
N GLY A 235 -8.36 17.92 -9.28
CA GLY A 235 -8.14 19.18 -8.56
C GLY A 235 -8.16 19.00 -7.04
N ASP A 236 -7.72 20.01 -6.31
CA ASP A 236 -7.60 19.99 -4.83
C ASP A 236 -8.94 19.71 -4.12
N ASN A 237 -10.05 20.14 -4.73
CA ASN A 237 -11.40 19.93 -4.25
C ASN A 237 -12.07 18.66 -4.79
N THR A 238 -11.34 17.79 -5.49
CA THR A 238 -11.87 16.53 -6.03
C THR A 238 -11.52 15.33 -5.16
N MET A 239 -12.26 14.24 -5.35
CA MET A 239 -11.99 12.94 -4.72
C MET A 239 -11.27 12.02 -5.71
N TRP A 240 -9.98 11.79 -5.47
CA TRP A 240 -9.22 10.82 -6.24
C TRP A 240 -9.52 9.40 -5.77
N ALA A 241 -10.08 8.57 -6.66
CA ALA A 241 -10.62 7.25 -6.31
C ALA A 241 -9.63 6.32 -5.58
N ARG A 242 -8.36 6.30 -6.00
CA ARG A 242 -7.35 5.46 -5.32
C ARG A 242 -6.96 6.02 -3.95
N GLY A 243 -6.94 7.35 -3.79
CA GLY A 243 -6.72 7.97 -2.48
C GLY A 243 -7.84 7.64 -1.49
N GLN A 244 -9.09 7.66 -1.96
CA GLN A 244 -10.24 7.23 -1.14
C GLN A 244 -10.10 5.75 -0.75
N ALA A 245 -9.68 4.89 -1.68
CA ALA A 245 -9.45 3.47 -1.39
C ALA A 245 -8.35 3.24 -0.34
N TRP A 246 -7.26 4.02 -0.37
CA TRP A 246 -6.22 3.99 0.66
C TRP A 246 -6.73 4.42 2.02
N GLY A 247 -7.58 5.44 2.09
CA GLY A 247 -8.30 5.80 3.31
C GLY A 247 -9.10 4.62 3.85
N ILE A 248 -10.00 4.07 3.03
CA ILE A 248 -10.88 2.95 3.43
C ILE A 248 -10.06 1.75 3.95
N TYR A 249 -9.05 1.31 3.20
CA TYR A 249 -8.23 0.17 3.63
C TYR A 249 -7.42 0.51 4.87
N GLY A 250 -6.72 1.64 4.87
CA GLY A 250 -5.81 2.04 5.93
C GLY A 250 -6.49 2.24 7.28
N PHE A 251 -7.72 2.79 7.29
CA PHE A 251 -8.52 2.92 8.51
C PHE A 251 -9.10 1.59 8.98
N THR A 252 -9.52 0.72 8.06
CA THR A 252 -9.91 -0.67 8.39
C THR A 252 -8.74 -1.43 9.03
N MET A 253 -7.54 -1.29 8.48
CA MET A 253 -6.29 -1.84 9.02
C MET A 253 -5.99 -1.24 10.40
N SER A 254 -6.09 0.09 10.56
CA SER A 254 -5.86 0.76 11.84
C SER A 254 -6.81 0.26 12.94
N TYR A 255 -8.10 0.06 12.64
CA TYR A 255 -9.03 -0.59 13.56
C TYR A 255 -8.59 -2.03 13.88
N ARG A 256 -8.19 -2.82 12.88
CA ARG A 256 -7.72 -4.20 13.12
C ARG A 256 -6.56 -4.23 14.12
N GLU A 257 -5.61 -3.30 13.98
CA GLU A 257 -4.38 -3.26 14.77
C GLU A 257 -4.56 -2.68 16.19
N THR A 258 -5.52 -1.76 16.38
CA THR A 258 -5.70 -0.99 17.62
C THR A 258 -6.99 -1.30 18.39
N LYS A 259 -8.00 -1.85 17.69
CA LYS A 259 -9.40 -1.98 18.15
C LYS A 259 -10.10 -0.66 18.48
N ASP A 260 -9.54 0.49 18.09
CA ASP A 260 -10.17 1.79 18.26
C ASP A 260 -11.29 1.97 17.23
N THR A 261 -12.54 1.88 17.70
CA THR A 261 -13.74 2.01 16.84
C THR A 261 -13.89 3.38 16.18
N SER A 262 -13.13 4.40 16.61
CA SER A 262 -13.16 5.69 15.92
C SER A 262 -12.68 5.58 14.47
N PHE A 263 -11.81 4.62 14.14
CA PHE A 263 -11.33 4.38 12.78
C PHE A 263 -12.36 3.70 11.85
N LEU A 264 -13.56 3.36 12.34
CA LEU A 264 -14.64 2.81 11.52
C LEU A 264 -15.78 3.81 11.26
N ARG A 265 -15.61 5.07 11.70
CA ARG A 265 -16.63 6.11 11.60
C ARG A 265 -16.42 7.01 10.39
#